data_AF-A0A962CD32-F1
#
_entry.id   AF-A0A962CD32-F1
#
_cell.length_a   1.000
_cell.length_b   1.000
_cell.length_c   1.000
_cell.angle_alpha   90.00
_cell.angle_beta   90.00
_cell.angle_gamma   90.00
#
_symmetry.space_group_name_H-M   'P 1'
#
loop_
_entity.id
_entity.type
_entity.pdbx_description
1 polymer ?
#
loop_
_entity_poly.entity_id
_entity_poly.type
_entity_poly.pdbx_seq_one_letter_code
_entity_poly.pdbx_strand_id
1 'polypeptide(L)'
;MSKPFFRIEMLPAKYGDALWIEYGTEALTRRILIDGGPINAWPEVSARLEQLPAGDLGVELAVISHVDADHIEGMVRLMAEPFQRWLIAPEEIWFNGWRHIDEARDLGGREGEFLSALIHRRAFERWNTRFGGKAVCTGKLPGDVVELADGMRLTLVSPNAK
;
A
#
# COMPACT_ATOMS: atom_id res chain seq x y z
N MET A 1 -5.57 2.20 30.79
CA MET A 1 -4.99 1.89 29.46
C MET A 1 -6.10 2.12 28.44
N SER A 2 -5.84 2.90 27.39
CA SER A 2 -6.80 3.08 26.30
C SER A 2 -7.13 1.72 25.67
N LYS A 3 -8.38 1.54 25.22
CA LYS A 3 -8.82 0.28 24.64
C LYS A 3 -8.21 0.10 23.24
N PRO A 4 -7.64 -1.08 22.91
CA PRO A 4 -7.18 -1.32 21.56
C PRO A 4 -8.36 -1.43 20.60
N PHE A 5 -8.15 -1.03 19.35
CA PHE A 5 -9.13 -1.17 18.29
C PHE A 5 -8.52 -1.66 16.99
N PHE A 6 -9.37 -2.19 16.13
CA PHE A 6 -9.05 -2.63 14.78
C PHE A 6 -10.27 -2.41 13.89
N ARG A 7 -10.10 -1.69 12.79
CA ARG A 7 -11.15 -1.33 11.85
C ARG A 7 -10.65 -1.52 10.43
N ILE A 8 -11.46 -2.19 9.60
CA ILE A 8 -11.27 -2.27 8.15
C ILE A 8 -12.43 -1.53 7.51
N GLU A 9 -12.10 -0.64 6.58
CA GLU A 9 -13.03 0.06 5.72
C GLU A 9 -12.75 -0.34 4.27
N MET A 10 -13.74 -0.93 3.61
CA MET A 10 -13.68 -1.22 2.18
C MET A 10 -14.02 0.07 1.44
N LEU A 11 -13.03 0.65 0.76
CA LEU A 11 -13.23 1.89 0.02
C LEU A 11 -14.03 1.59 -1.27
N PRO A 12 -14.73 2.59 -1.84
CA PRO A 12 -15.56 2.36 -3.03
C PRO A 12 -14.73 2.11 -4.32
N ALA A 13 -14.10 0.94 -4.44
CA ALA A 13 -13.25 0.57 -5.59
C ALA A 13 -14.03 0.27 -6.87
N LYS A 14 -15.35 0.06 -6.78
CA LYS A 14 -16.24 -0.43 -7.88
C LYS A 14 -15.93 -1.88 -8.26
N TYR A 15 -14.72 -2.16 -8.72
CA TYR A 15 -14.16 -3.50 -8.98
C TYR A 15 -12.68 -3.49 -8.59
N GLY A 16 -12.09 -4.68 -8.37
CA GLY A 16 -10.81 -4.80 -7.67
C GLY A 16 -10.90 -4.33 -6.21
N ASP A 17 -9.76 -4.00 -5.61
CA ASP A 17 -9.67 -3.69 -4.19
C ASP A 17 -9.11 -2.29 -3.88
N ALA A 18 -9.62 -1.71 -2.80
CA ALA A 18 -9.05 -0.57 -2.09
C ALA A 18 -9.50 -0.65 -0.63
N LEU A 19 -8.58 -0.85 0.30
CA LEU A 19 -8.87 -1.06 1.72
C LEU A 19 -8.14 -0.03 2.59
N TRP A 20 -8.85 0.51 3.56
CA TRP A 20 -8.31 1.37 4.59
C TRP A 20 -8.41 0.69 5.95
N ILE A 21 -7.28 0.43 6.59
CA ILE A 21 -7.22 -0.21 7.90
C ILE A 21 -6.75 0.80 8.93
N GLU A 22 -7.42 0.83 10.08
CA GLU A 22 -6.97 1.57 11.26
C GLU A 22 -6.86 0.65 12.47
N TYR A 23 -5.80 0.81 13.25
CA TYR A 23 -5.57 0.04 14.47
C TYR A 23 -4.74 0.83 15.48
N GLY A 24 -4.59 0.27 16.68
CA GLY A 24 -3.81 0.87 17.77
C GLY A 24 -4.73 1.19 18.94
N THR A 25 -4.58 2.38 19.52
CA THR A 25 -5.41 2.84 20.64
C THR A 25 -5.95 4.24 20.39
N GLU A 26 -6.91 4.70 21.20
CA GLU A 26 -7.43 6.08 21.11
C GLU A 26 -6.34 7.17 21.18
N ALA A 27 -5.19 6.87 21.79
CA ALA A 27 -4.07 7.81 21.88
C ALA A 27 -3.12 7.78 20.67
N LEU A 28 -3.13 6.69 19.89
CA LEU A 28 -2.23 6.49 18.75
C LEU A 28 -2.91 5.58 17.72
N THR A 29 -3.42 6.20 16.66
CA THR A 29 -4.00 5.51 15.51
C THR A 29 -2.94 5.28 14.44
N ARG A 30 -2.83 4.03 14.00
CA ARG A 30 -2.00 3.60 12.87
C ARG A 30 -2.90 3.24 11.70
N ARG A 31 -2.38 3.44 10.49
CA ARG A 31 -3.14 3.25 9.25
C ARG A 31 -2.37 2.40 8.25
N ILE A 32 -3.12 1.61 7.50
CA ILE A 32 -2.63 0.87 6.33
C ILE A 32 -3.57 1.18 5.16
N LEU A 33 -3.00 1.53 4.01
CA LEU A 33 -3.72 1.55 2.74
C LEU A 33 -3.32 0.31 1.94
N ILE A 34 -4.28 -0.48 1.48
CA ILE A 34 -4.04 -1.60 0.57
C ILE A 34 -4.75 -1.31 -0.74
N ASP A 35 -3.99 -1.22 -1.81
CA ASP A 35 -4.44 -0.89 -3.16
C ASP A 35 -5.18 0.46 -3.25
N GLY A 36 -5.50 0.87 -4.48
CA GLY A 36 -6.17 2.15 -4.77
C GLY A 36 -7.40 2.02 -5.66
N GLY A 37 -7.75 0.81 -6.07
CA GLY A 37 -8.80 0.57 -7.06
C GLY A 37 -8.43 1.05 -8.47
N PRO A 38 -9.35 0.89 -9.44
CA PRO A 38 -9.26 1.47 -10.77
C PRO A 38 -9.32 3.01 -10.73
N ILE A 39 -8.80 3.67 -11.77
CA ILE A 39 -8.72 5.14 -11.85
C ILE A 39 -10.07 5.82 -11.72
N ASN A 40 -11.15 5.17 -12.18
CA ASN A 40 -12.49 5.72 -12.11
C ASN A 40 -13.09 5.69 -10.70
N ALA A 41 -12.51 4.93 -9.76
CA ALA A 41 -12.84 4.92 -8.34
C ALA A 41 -12.03 5.95 -7.54
N TRP A 42 -10.99 6.53 -8.14
CA TRP A 42 -10.10 7.48 -7.47
C TRP A 42 -10.83 8.66 -6.81
N PRO A 43 -11.87 9.30 -7.40
CA PRO A 43 -12.57 10.40 -6.73
C PRO A 43 -13.20 9.99 -5.40
N GLU A 44 -13.74 8.77 -5.29
CA GLU A 44 -14.31 8.27 -4.04
C GLU A 44 -13.22 7.90 -3.02
N VAL A 45 -12.15 7.26 -3.47
CA VAL A 45 -10.98 6.92 -2.64
C VAL A 45 -10.30 8.18 -2.10
N SER A 46 -10.02 9.16 -2.96
CA SER A 46 -9.35 10.41 -2.57
C SER A 46 -10.21 11.23 -1.61
N ALA A 47 -11.52 11.30 -1.82
CA ALA A 47 -12.44 11.99 -0.91
C ALA A 47 -12.39 11.41 0.51
N ARG A 48 -12.17 10.10 0.65
CA ARG A 48 -12.00 9.46 1.96
C ARG A 48 -10.63 9.75 2.58
N LEU A 49 -9.55 9.79 1.79
CA LEU A 49 -8.22 10.17 2.26
C LEU A 49 -8.14 11.66 2.64
N GLU A 50 -8.91 12.53 1.98
CA GLU A 50 -9.04 13.95 2.32
C GLU A 50 -9.74 14.20 3.67
N GLN A 51 -10.45 13.20 4.20
CA GLN A 51 -11.09 13.28 5.52
C GLN A 51 -10.15 12.97 6.68
N LEU A 52 -8.86 12.71 6.42
CA LEU A 52 -7.88 12.51 7.49
C LEU A 52 -7.75 13.78 8.36
N PRO A 53 -7.46 13.63 9.66
CA PRO A 53 -7.32 14.78 10.53
C PRO A 53 -6.25 15.74 10.01
N ALA A 54 -6.52 17.05 10.09
CA ALA A 54 -5.60 18.05 9.59
C ALA A 54 -4.21 17.91 10.26
N GLY A 55 -3.17 17.83 9.44
CA GLY A 55 -1.79 17.62 9.91
C GLY A 55 -1.42 16.18 10.23
N ASP A 56 -2.35 15.24 10.08
CA ASP A 56 -2.14 13.81 10.32
C ASP A 56 -2.43 12.98 9.07
N LEU A 57 -1.49 13.04 8.12
CA LEU A 57 -1.49 12.23 6.91
C LEU A 57 -0.74 10.90 7.10
N GLY A 58 -0.32 10.60 8.33
CA GLY A 58 0.56 9.47 8.63
C GLY A 58 -0.10 8.14 8.29
N VAL A 59 0.62 7.31 7.52
CA VAL A 59 0.24 5.94 7.19
C VAL A 59 1.46 5.07 7.48
N GLU A 60 1.31 4.02 8.28
CA GLU A 60 2.44 3.13 8.59
C GLU A 60 2.87 2.37 7.33
N LEU A 61 1.89 1.92 6.53
CA LEU A 61 2.14 1.09 5.37
C LEU A 61 1.16 1.36 4.23
N ALA A 62 1.69 1.57 3.02
CA ALA A 62 0.92 1.46 1.79
C ALA A 62 1.32 0.17 1.06
N VAL A 63 0.36 -0.68 0.73
CA VAL A 63 0.59 -1.96 0.02
C VAL A 63 -0.04 -1.89 -1.36
N ILE A 64 0.70 -2.31 -2.37
CA ILE A 64 0.18 -2.59 -3.71
C ILE A 64 0.34 -4.09 -3.94
N SER A 65 -0.80 -4.79 -3.96
CA SER A 65 -0.86 -6.25 -3.92
C SER A 65 -0.40 -6.90 -5.23
N HIS A 66 -0.80 -6.34 -6.37
CA HIS A 66 -0.39 -6.73 -7.72
C HIS A 66 -0.60 -5.59 -8.73
N VAL A 67 -0.31 -5.85 -10.00
CA VAL A 67 -0.24 -4.83 -11.07
C VAL A 67 -1.52 -4.70 -11.90
N ASP A 68 -2.58 -5.42 -11.54
CA ASP A 68 -3.82 -5.33 -12.32
C ASP A 68 -4.46 -3.95 -12.13
N ALA A 69 -5.01 -3.42 -13.23
CA ALA A 69 -5.49 -2.04 -13.32
C ALA A 69 -6.53 -1.71 -12.24
N ASP A 70 -7.36 -2.68 -11.88
CA ASP A 70 -8.40 -2.57 -10.85
C ASP A 70 -7.87 -2.53 -9.42
N HIS A 71 -6.56 -2.62 -9.22
CA HIS A 71 -5.90 -2.45 -7.92
C HIS A 71 -4.93 -1.27 -7.93
N ILE A 72 -4.14 -1.12 -8.99
CA ILE A 72 -2.95 -0.26 -9.01
C ILE A 72 -3.22 1.19 -9.46
N GLU A 73 -4.25 1.44 -10.25
CA GLU A 73 -4.42 2.73 -10.94
C GLU A 73 -4.64 3.91 -9.99
N GLY A 74 -5.40 3.71 -8.90
CA GLY A 74 -5.55 4.72 -7.86
C GLY A 74 -4.22 5.07 -7.18
N MET A 75 -3.36 4.07 -6.96
CA MET A 75 -2.02 4.27 -6.39
C MET A 75 -1.11 5.02 -7.37
N VAL A 76 -1.20 4.69 -8.66
CA VAL A 76 -0.54 5.45 -9.73
C VAL A 76 -0.98 6.92 -9.70
N ARG A 77 -2.28 7.19 -9.56
CA ARG A 77 -2.81 8.56 -9.53
C ARG A 77 -2.38 9.35 -8.31
N LEU A 78 -2.35 8.72 -7.13
CA LEU A 78 -1.80 9.28 -5.90
C LEU A 78 -0.33 9.67 -6.09
N MET A 79 0.48 8.73 -6.58
CA MET A 79 1.93 8.88 -6.66
C MET A 79 2.43 9.67 -7.88
N ALA A 80 1.55 9.99 -8.83
CA ALA A 80 1.87 10.88 -9.95
C ALA A 80 2.27 12.28 -9.48
N GLU A 81 1.68 12.73 -8.36
CA GLU A 81 2.01 13.98 -7.71
C GLU A 81 3.39 13.92 -7.01
N PRO A 82 4.08 15.04 -6.81
CA PRO A 82 5.20 15.12 -5.87
C PRO A 82 4.77 14.64 -4.47
N PHE A 83 5.67 13.99 -3.73
CA PHE A 83 5.38 13.42 -2.40
C PHE A 83 4.72 14.42 -1.44
N GLN A 84 5.10 15.70 -1.49
CA GLN A 84 4.53 16.77 -0.67
C GLN A 84 3.06 17.07 -0.93
N ARG A 85 2.49 16.56 -2.04
CA ARG A 85 1.09 16.73 -2.43
C ARG A 85 0.28 15.44 -2.30
N TRP A 86 0.88 14.36 -1.79
CA TRP A 86 0.15 13.12 -1.55
C TRP A 86 -0.86 13.34 -0.43
N LEU A 87 -2.03 12.67 -0.55
CA LEU A 87 -3.08 12.70 0.47
C LEU A 87 -2.73 11.86 1.70
N ILE A 88 -1.66 11.08 1.63
CA ILE A 88 -1.09 10.28 2.70
C ILE A 88 0.43 10.38 2.67
N ALA A 89 1.08 10.15 3.81
CA ALA A 89 2.52 10.06 3.95
C ALA A 89 2.89 8.67 4.49
N PRO A 90 3.04 7.65 3.62
CA PRO A 90 3.42 6.31 4.04
C PRO A 90 4.84 6.30 4.63
N GLU A 91 5.04 5.65 5.78
CA GLU A 91 6.36 5.34 6.32
C GLU A 91 7.07 4.29 5.44
N GLU A 92 6.30 3.31 4.97
CA GLU A 92 6.76 2.26 4.06
C GLU A 92 5.78 2.02 2.92
N ILE A 93 6.31 1.64 1.76
CA ILE A 93 5.54 1.24 0.57
C ILE A 93 5.97 -0.17 0.18
N TRP A 94 5.03 -1.11 0.19
CA TRP A 94 5.21 -2.46 -0.31
C TRP A 94 4.71 -2.58 -1.73
N PHE A 95 5.62 -2.83 -2.66
CA PHE A 95 5.29 -3.10 -4.05
C PHE A 95 6.38 -3.91 -4.74
N ASN A 96 6.00 -5.01 -5.37
CA ASN A 96 6.90 -5.79 -6.20
C ASN A 96 6.89 -5.26 -7.64
N GLY A 97 7.61 -4.17 -7.86
CA GLY A 97 7.78 -3.56 -9.18
C GLY A 97 8.93 -4.13 -10.02
N TRP A 98 9.35 -3.40 -11.06
CA TRP A 98 10.33 -3.88 -12.05
C TRP A 98 11.67 -4.33 -11.44
N ARG A 99 12.10 -3.68 -10.35
CA ARG A 99 13.35 -4.00 -9.63
C ARG A 99 13.33 -5.38 -8.98
N HIS A 100 12.14 -5.95 -8.85
CA HIS A 100 11.89 -7.21 -8.18
C HIS A 100 11.48 -8.31 -9.16
N ILE A 101 11.50 -8.06 -10.47
CA ILE A 101 11.04 -9.03 -11.50
C ILE A 101 11.81 -10.36 -11.41
N ASP A 102 13.12 -10.34 -11.19
CA ASP A 102 13.92 -11.58 -11.08
C ASP A 102 13.57 -12.39 -9.82
N GLU A 103 13.17 -11.70 -8.74
CA GLU A 103 12.83 -12.29 -7.44
C GLU A 103 11.37 -12.75 -7.39
N ALA A 104 10.46 -11.93 -7.92
CA ALA A 104 9.02 -12.14 -7.92
C ALA A 104 8.51 -12.90 -9.15
N ARG A 105 9.38 -13.05 -10.17
CA ARG A 105 9.19 -13.85 -11.38
C ARG A 105 7.84 -13.55 -12.07
N ASP A 106 7.84 -12.53 -12.94
CA ASP A 106 6.75 -12.16 -13.86
C ASP A 106 5.74 -11.09 -13.35
N LEU A 107 6.26 -9.92 -12.98
CA LEU A 107 5.46 -8.74 -12.64
C LEU A 107 5.78 -7.60 -13.61
N GLY A 108 5.08 -7.54 -14.74
CA GLY A 108 5.41 -6.60 -15.83
C GLY A 108 4.20 -6.12 -16.63
N GLY A 109 3.26 -5.42 -15.98
CA GLY A 109 2.27 -4.58 -16.64
C GLY A 109 2.77 -3.15 -16.83
N ARG A 110 2.23 -2.41 -17.81
CA ARG A 110 2.57 -1.00 -18.06
C ARG A 110 2.39 -0.13 -16.81
N GLU A 111 1.32 -0.38 -16.08
CA GLU A 111 0.95 0.33 -14.86
C GLU A 111 1.94 0.02 -13.72
N GLY A 112 2.43 -1.23 -13.65
CA GLY A 112 3.45 -1.64 -12.70
C GLY A 112 4.82 -0.99 -12.95
N GLU A 113 5.23 -0.87 -14.22
CA GLU A 113 6.43 -0.13 -14.60
C GLU A 113 6.31 1.35 -14.25
N PHE A 114 5.15 1.94 -14.54
CA PHE A 114 4.89 3.35 -14.23
C PHE A 114 4.91 3.62 -12.73
N LEU A 115 4.21 2.81 -11.92
CA LEU A 115 4.22 2.95 -10.47
C LEU A 115 5.63 2.77 -9.89
N SER A 116 6.38 1.79 -10.38
CA SER A 116 7.78 1.57 -9.98
C SER A 116 8.65 2.81 -10.22
N ALA A 117 8.50 3.46 -11.39
CA ALA A 117 9.23 4.69 -11.72
C ALA A 117 8.82 5.86 -10.81
N LEU A 118 7.53 5.95 -10.47
CA LEU A 118 7.03 6.95 -9.52
C LEU A 118 7.61 6.72 -8.12
N ILE A 119 7.54 5.51 -7.56
CA ILE A 119 8.11 5.20 -6.25
C ILE A 119 9.61 5.50 -6.24
N HIS A 120 10.34 5.05 -7.26
CA HIS A 120 11.78 5.33 -7.39
C HIS A 120 12.10 6.83 -7.40
N ARG A 121 11.25 7.66 -8.02
CA ARG A 121 11.49 9.10 -8.11
C ARG A 121 11.02 9.88 -6.88
N ARG A 122 9.97 9.41 -6.20
CA ARG A 122 9.24 10.18 -5.17
C ARG A 122 9.49 9.71 -3.75
N ALA A 123 9.79 8.43 -3.55
CA ALA A 123 9.77 7.78 -2.23
C ALA A 123 10.71 6.55 -2.20
N PHE A 124 11.87 6.62 -2.87
CA PHE A 124 12.78 5.48 -3.02
C PHE A 124 13.23 4.92 -1.66
N GLU A 125 13.46 5.80 -0.70
CA GLU A 125 13.89 5.48 0.66
C GLU A 125 12.82 4.77 1.50
N ARG A 126 11.60 4.63 0.98
CA ARG A 126 10.44 4.00 1.64
C ARG A 126 10.04 2.69 0.98
N TRP A 127 10.67 2.33 -0.14
CA TRP A 127 10.28 1.18 -0.93
C TRP A 127 10.82 -0.13 -0.34
N ASN A 128 9.91 -0.99 0.12
CA ASN A 128 10.20 -2.32 0.67
C ASN A 128 11.33 -2.29 1.74
N THR A 129 11.38 -1.24 2.57
CA THR A 129 12.51 -0.98 3.49
C THR A 129 12.72 -2.09 4.49
N ARG A 130 11.64 -2.68 4.99
CA ARG A 130 11.67 -3.81 5.93
C ARG A 130 12.25 -5.08 5.31
N PHE A 131 12.25 -5.17 3.99
CA PHE A 131 12.86 -6.25 3.21
C PHE A 131 14.23 -5.85 2.66
N GLY A 132 14.80 -4.72 3.10
CA GLY A 132 16.06 -4.20 2.57
C GLY A 132 15.98 -3.76 1.11
N GLY A 133 14.80 -3.33 0.66
CA GLY A 133 14.54 -2.95 -0.73
C GLY A 133 14.41 -4.13 -1.70
N LYS A 134 14.22 -5.35 -1.18
CA LYS A 134 13.98 -6.58 -1.96
C LYS A 134 12.50 -6.83 -2.16
N ALA A 135 12.16 -7.89 -2.90
CA ALA A 135 10.77 -8.29 -3.09
C ALA A 135 10.08 -8.64 -1.76
N VAL A 136 8.81 -8.24 -1.63
CA VAL A 136 7.90 -8.61 -0.54
C VAL A 136 7.26 -9.95 -0.87
N CYS A 137 7.44 -10.97 -0.03
CA CYS A 137 6.75 -12.26 -0.12
C CYS A 137 6.84 -12.99 -1.49
N THR A 138 8.00 -13.56 -1.82
CA THR A 138 8.20 -14.41 -3.01
C THR A 138 7.89 -15.89 -2.73
N GLY A 139 6.66 -16.19 -2.30
CA GLY A 139 6.05 -17.52 -2.36
C GLY A 139 6.07 -18.46 -1.13
N LYS A 140 4.90 -19.13 -0.98
CA LYS A 140 4.39 -20.14 -0.01
C LYS A 140 4.24 -19.72 1.46
N LEU A 141 2.98 -19.57 1.88
CA LEU A 141 2.51 -19.51 3.28
C LEU A 141 2.18 -20.91 3.83
N PRO A 142 2.24 -21.19 5.16
CA PRO A 142 2.04 -20.28 6.29
C PRO A 142 3.26 -20.15 7.23
N GLY A 143 3.69 -18.91 7.50
CA GLY A 143 4.79 -18.60 8.43
C GLY A 143 5.33 -17.17 8.29
N ASP A 144 5.23 -16.60 7.08
CA ASP A 144 5.66 -15.23 6.79
C ASP A 144 4.62 -14.22 7.26
N VAL A 145 4.62 -14.01 8.57
CA VAL A 145 3.87 -12.94 9.22
C VAL A 145 4.84 -11.79 9.46
N VAL A 146 4.51 -10.63 8.92
CA VAL A 146 5.18 -9.39 9.30
C VAL A 146 4.41 -8.79 10.47
N GLU A 147 5.08 -8.63 11.61
CA GLU A 147 4.54 -7.91 12.75
C GLU A 147 4.83 -6.41 12.59
N LEU A 148 3.78 -5.64 12.36
CA LEU A 148 3.76 -4.18 12.41
C LEU A 148 3.67 -3.70 13.87
N ALA A 149 3.64 -2.39 14.09
CA ALA A 149 3.55 -1.86 15.44
C ALA A 149 2.26 -2.31 16.17
N ASP A 150 2.25 -2.17 17.50
CA ASP A 150 1.14 -2.55 18.38
C ASP A 150 0.63 -4.00 18.22
N GLY A 151 1.50 -4.90 17.74
CA GLY A 151 1.20 -6.32 17.54
C GLY A 151 0.31 -6.63 16.33
N MET A 152 0.12 -5.66 15.42
CA MET A 152 -0.61 -5.90 14.18
C MET A 152 0.17 -6.88 13.31
N ARG A 153 -0.49 -7.92 12.81
CA ARG A 153 0.14 -8.98 12.03
C ARG A 153 -0.44 -8.98 10.63
N LEU A 154 0.45 -8.86 9.63
CA LEU A 154 0.08 -8.83 8.23
C LEU A 154 0.78 -9.97 7.49
N THR A 155 0.03 -10.61 6.60
CA THR A 155 0.53 -11.60 5.66
C THR A 155 0.10 -11.15 4.28
N LEU A 156 1.08 -10.87 3.41
CA LEU A 156 0.81 -10.52 2.02
C LEU A 156 0.92 -11.77 1.14
N VAL A 157 -0.11 -12.03 0.35
CA VAL A 157 -0.09 -13.09 -0.66
C VAL A 157 -0.02 -12.43 -2.02
N SER A 158 1.20 -12.14 -2.48
CA SER A 158 1.38 -11.69 -3.86
C SER A 158 1.35 -12.88 -4.82
N PRO A 159 0.93 -12.68 -6.09
CA PRO A 159 1.01 -13.72 -7.11
C PRO A 159 2.43 -14.28 -7.19
N ASN A 160 2.56 -15.60 -7.15
CA ASN A 160 3.79 -16.25 -7.57
C ASN A 160 3.79 -16.37 -9.09
N ALA A 161 4.98 -16.33 -9.68
CA ALA A 161 5.20 -16.92 -10.99
C ALA A 161 4.61 -18.32 -11.05
N LYS A 162 3.97 -18.63 -12.16
CA LYS A 162 3.69 -20.02 -12.52
C LYS A 162 4.98 -20.76 -12.85
#